data_AF-A0ABD6UCW1-F1
#
_entry.id   AF-A0ABD6UCW1-F1
#
_cell.length_a   1.000
_cell.length_b   1.000
_cell.length_c   1.000
_cell.angle_alpha   90.00
_cell.angle_beta   90.00
_cell.angle_gamma   90.00
#
_symmetry.space_group_name_H-M   'P 1'
#
loop_
_entity.id
_entity.type
_entity.pdbx_description
1 polymer ?
#
loop_
_entity_poly.entity_id
_entity_poly.type
_entity_poly.pdbx_seq_one_letter_code
_entity_poly.pdbx_strand_id
1 'polypeptide(L)'
;MESKIPLPTDNIYKFYALFALFVFIFSIGAILYINQTHNDRVLLLYPELEALKHSQELSPRDQTRRDLLQTLFEVQKSDLKFYKSALGLLSGIAFWGMMFGFWRWHREVQPRIDEANRIQLEIAKLQLTKLQAEIAPREGDVDRV
;
A
#
# COMPACT_ATOMS: atom_id res chain seq x y z
N MET A 1 -6.11 -34.23 2.98
CA MET A 1 -4.97 -33.35 3.29
C MET A 1 -5.46 -31.93 3.07
N GLU A 2 -5.78 -31.20 4.14
CA GLU A 2 -6.18 -29.80 4.01
C GLU A 2 -5.05 -29.02 3.35
N SER A 3 -5.28 -28.51 2.14
CA SER A 3 -4.42 -27.49 1.56
C SER A 3 -4.67 -26.21 2.35
N LYS A 4 -3.92 -26.03 3.43
CA LYS A 4 -3.72 -24.69 3.99
C LYS A 4 -3.02 -23.88 2.92
N ILE A 5 -3.81 -23.21 2.08
CA ILE A 5 -3.33 -22.12 1.24
C ILE A 5 -2.56 -21.22 2.21
N PRO A 6 -1.24 -21.07 2.06
CA PRO A 6 -0.48 -20.25 2.98
C PRO A 6 -0.98 -18.82 2.80
N LEU A 7 -1.83 -18.39 3.73
CA LEU A 7 -2.20 -17.00 3.87
C LEU A 7 -0.88 -16.22 4.02
N PRO A 8 -0.80 -14.98 3.51
CA PRO A 8 0.40 -14.15 3.62
C PRO A 8 0.87 -13.86 5.07
N THR A 9 0.21 -14.43 6.08
CA THR A 9 0.57 -14.50 7.51
C THR A 9 1.80 -15.33 7.85
N ASP A 10 2.45 -16.00 6.90
CA ASP A 10 3.60 -16.89 7.19
C ASP A 10 4.90 -16.13 7.59
N ASN A 11 4.95 -14.81 7.38
CA ASN A 11 6.09 -13.99 7.82
C ASN A 11 5.70 -12.54 8.13
N ILE A 12 5.91 -12.14 9.39
CA ILE A 12 5.63 -10.79 9.89
C ILE A 12 6.35 -9.68 9.11
N TYR A 13 7.56 -9.93 8.59
CA TYR A 13 8.32 -8.96 7.80
C TYR A 13 7.72 -8.73 6.40
N LYS A 14 7.19 -9.79 5.77
CA LYS A 14 6.43 -9.65 4.51
C LYS A 14 5.15 -8.85 4.74
N PHE A 15 4.45 -9.12 5.85
CA PHE A 15 3.26 -8.38 6.22
C PHE A 15 3.57 -6.88 6.41
N TYR A 16 4.59 -6.54 7.19
CA TYR A 16 4.99 -5.14 7.38
C TYR A 16 5.39 -4.47 6.06
N ALA A 17 6.12 -5.16 5.18
CA ALA A 17 6.50 -4.63 3.88
C ALA A 17 5.29 -4.30 3.01
N LEU A 18 4.35 -5.24 2.88
CA LEU A 18 3.16 -5.09 2.05
C LEU A 18 2.16 -4.09 2.63
N PHE A 19 1.96 -4.09 3.95
CA PHE A 19 1.11 -3.12 4.64
C PHE A 19 1.67 -1.70 4.48
N ALA A 20 2.97 -1.53 4.68
CA ALA A 20 3.62 -0.23 4.50
C ALA A 20 3.59 0.23 3.04
N LEU A 21 3.79 -0.67 2.08
CA LEU A 21 3.61 -0.39 0.65
C LEU A 21 2.18 0.08 0.34
N PHE A 22 1.17 -0.60 0.89
CA PHE A 22 -0.23 -0.21 0.75
C PHE A 22 -0.47 1.20 1.28
N VAL A 23 -0.04 1.48 2.52
CA VAL A 23 -0.15 2.82 3.12
C VAL A 23 0.56 3.87 2.28
N PHE A 24 1.74 3.55 1.73
CA PHE A 24 2.51 4.46 0.88
C PHE A 24 1.77 4.82 -0.41
N ILE A 25 1.25 3.83 -1.14
CA ILE A 25 0.49 4.04 -2.38
C ILE A 25 -0.77 4.87 -2.09
N PHE A 26 -1.50 4.54 -1.02
CA PHE A 26 -2.70 5.28 -0.63
C PHE A 26 -2.38 6.72 -0.23
N SER A 27 -1.26 6.95 0.46
CA SER A 27 -0.83 8.29 0.85
C SER A 27 -0.48 9.15 -0.36
N ILE A 28 0.19 8.59 -1.38
CA ILE A 28 0.45 9.27 -2.66
C ILE A 28 -0.87 9.62 -3.35
N GLY A 29 -1.79 8.66 -3.46
CA GLY A 29 -3.11 8.88 -4.05
C GLY A 29 -3.89 9.99 -3.33
N ALA A 30 -3.88 9.99 -2.00
CA ALA A 30 -4.52 11.02 -1.19
C ALA A 30 -3.88 12.40 -1.40
N ILE A 31 -2.55 12.50 -1.52
CA ILE A 31 -1.86 13.76 -1.83
C ILE A 31 -2.31 14.31 -3.19
N LEU A 32 -2.40 13.47 -4.21
CA LEU A 32 -2.86 13.88 -5.54
C LEU A 32 -4.31 14.36 -5.49
N TYR A 33 -5.19 13.60 -4.82
CA TYR A 33 -6.61 13.93 -4.67
C TYR A 33 -6.84 15.25 -3.92
N ILE A 34 -6.12 15.49 -2.83
CA ILE A 34 -6.23 16.73 -2.05
C ILE A 34 -5.72 17.93 -2.86
N ASN A 35 -4.65 17.77 -3.64
CA ASN A 35 -4.16 18.83 -4.53
C ASN A 35 -5.20 19.19 -5.59
N GLN A 36 -5.79 18.19 -6.25
CA GLN A 36 -6.83 18.41 -7.26
C GLN A 36 -8.05 19.10 -6.65
N THR A 37 -8.57 18.56 -5.54
CA THR A 37 -9.73 19.13 -4.84
C THR A 37 -9.48 20.57 -4.39
N HIS A 38 -8.26 20.88 -3.93
CA HIS A 38 -7.90 22.24 -3.56
C HIS A 38 -7.87 23.16 -4.77
N ASN A 39 -7.23 22.75 -5.87
CA ASN A 39 -7.16 23.55 -7.10
C ASN A 39 -8.56 23.84 -7.65
N ASP A 40 -9.44 22.85 -7.69
CA ASP A 40 -10.81 23.02 -8.17
C ASP A 40 -11.58 24.03 -7.31
N ARG A 41 -11.43 23.96 -5.98
CA ARG A 41 -12.08 24.91 -5.06
C ARG A 41 -11.51 26.32 -5.16
N VAL A 42 -10.19 26.46 -5.31
CA VAL A 42 -9.55 27.77 -5.52
C VAL A 42 -10.04 28.38 -6.83
N LEU A 43 -10.08 27.61 -7.92
CA LEU A 43 -10.55 28.09 -9.22
C LEU A 43 -12.02 28.58 -9.17
N LEU A 44 -12.87 27.94 -8.37
CA LEU A 44 -14.27 28.34 -8.21
C LEU A 44 -14.44 29.56 -7.31
N LEU A 45 -13.74 29.62 -6.17
CA LEU A 45 -13.97 30.62 -5.13
C LEU A 45 -13.15 31.90 -5.32
N TYR A 46 -11.97 31.79 -5.93
CA TYR A 46 -11.04 32.91 -6.07
C TYR A 46 -11.56 34.06 -6.96
N PRO A 47 -12.16 33.81 -8.14
CA PRO A 47 -12.70 34.88 -8.97
C PRO A 47 -13.80 35.70 -8.28
N GLU A 48 -14.66 35.03 -7.51
CA GLU A 48 -15.75 35.66 -6.77
C GLU A 48 -15.23 36.52 -5.62
N LEU A 49 -14.25 36.01 -4.87
CA LEU A 49 -13.60 36.76 -3.80
C LEU A 49 -12.89 38.01 -4.35
N GLU A 50 -12.22 37.88 -5.50
CA GLU A 50 -11.49 38.99 -6.13
C GLU A 50 -12.44 40.06 -6.69
N ALA A 51 -13.56 39.64 -7.30
CA ALA A 51 -14.62 40.55 -7.74
C ALA A 51 -15.19 41.38 -6.58
N LEU A 52 -15.48 40.73 -5.44
CA LEU A 52 -15.99 41.39 -4.24
C LEU A 52 -14.94 42.27 -3.53
N LYS A 53 -13.64 42.00 -3.71
CA LYS A 53 -12.57 42.87 -3.18
C LYS A 53 -12.41 44.16 -3.98
N HIS A 54 -12.68 44.12 -5.29
CA HIS A 54 -12.52 45.27 -6.18
C HIS A 54 -13.78 46.13 -6.34
N SER A 55 -14.94 45.68 -5.84
CA SER A 55 -16.15 46.51 -5.81
C SER A 55 -15.99 47.71 -4.88
N GLN A 56 -16.14 48.92 -5.44
CA GLN A 56 -16.02 50.21 -4.73
C GLN A 56 -17.14 50.45 -3.71
N GLU A 57 -18.32 49.87 -3.91
CA GLU A 57 -19.46 49.94 -2.98
C GLU A 57 -19.99 48.53 -2.72
N LEU A 58 -19.82 48.04 -1.49
CA LEU A 58 -20.32 46.73 -1.07
C LEU A 58 -21.57 46.91 -0.23
N SER A 59 -22.68 46.29 -0.65
CA SER A 59 -23.88 46.12 0.18
C SER A 59 -23.52 45.36 1.48
N PRO A 60 -24.22 45.56 2.61
CA PRO A 60 -23.97 44.82 3.86
C PRO A 60 -23.99 43.29 3.67
N ARG A 61 -24.81 42.81 2.73
CA ARG A 61 -24.88 41.40 2.33
C ARG A 61 -23.60 40.94 1.61
N ASP A 62 -23.03 41.79 0.76
CA ASP A 62 -21.82 41.49 -0.01
C ASP A 62 -20.56 41.57 0.85
N GLN A 63 -20.55 42.43 1.88
CA GLN A 63 -19.50 42.45 2.91
C GLN A 63 -19.48 41.13 3.70
N THR A 64 -20.64 40.70 4.19
CA THR A 64 -20.75 39.42 4.92
C THR A 64 -20.31 38.24 4.03
N ARG A 65 -20.70 38.24 2.75
CA ARG A 65 -20.31 37.21 1.79
C ARG A 65 -18.80 37.20 1.54
N ARG A 66 -18.18 38.37 1.40
CA ARG A 66 -16.73 38.52 1.26
C ARG A 66 -15.98 37.96 2.48
N ASP A 67 -16.42 38.31 3.69
CA ASP A 67 -15.78 37.86 4.92
C ASP A 67 -15.89 36.34 5.10
N LEU A 68 -17.05 35.77 4.75
CA LEU A 68 -17.24 34.32 4.71
C LEU A 68 -16.30 33.65 3.70
N LEU A 69 -16.23 34.14 2.48
CA LEU A 69 -15.35 33.59 1.43
C LEU A 69 -13.87 33.68 1.83
N GLN A 70 -13.46 34.80 2.43
CA GLN A 70 -12.10 34.97 2.93
C GLN A 70 -11.78 33.96 4.05
N THR A 71 -12.68 33.79 5.01
CA THR A 71 -12.52 32.81 6.09
C THR A 71 -12.43 31.38 5.54
N LEU A 72 -13.30 31.02 4.59
CA LEU A 72 -13.26 29.71 3.93
C LEU A 72 -11.93 29.47 3.21
N PHE A 73 -11.39 30.50 2.55
CA PHE A 73 -10.11 30.42 1.85
C PHE A 73 -8.94 30.21 2.83
N GLU A 74 -8.94 30.93 3.95
CA GLU A 74 -7.92 30.78 5.00
C GLU A 74 -7.95 29.37 5.63
N VAL A 75 -9.15 28.88 5.97
CA VAL A 75 -9.34 27.51 6.46
C VAL A 75 -8.83 26.51 5.43
N GLN A 76 -9.21 26.66 4.16
CA GLN A 76 -8.82 25.73 3.10
C GLN A 76 -7.31 25.70 2.85
N LYS A 77 -6.63 26.86 2.97
CA LYS A 77 -5.17 26.95 2.89
C LYS A 77 -4.50 26.27 4.09
N SER A 78 -5.05 26.47 5.29
CA SER A 78 -4.58 25.81 6.52
C SER A 78 -4.72 24.29 6.42
N ASP A 79 -5.90 23.81 6.03
CA ASP A 79 -6.22 22.40 5.84
C ASP A 79 -5.28 21.75 4.82
N LEU A 80 -5.06 22.39 3.67
CA LEU A 80 -4.12 21.89 2.67
C LEU A 80 -2.73 21.68 3.25
N LYS A 81 -2.22 22.68 4.00
CA LYS A 81 -0.90 22.61 4.63
C LYS A 81 -0.85 21.48 5.66
N PHE A 82 -1.86 21.37 6.50
CA PHE A 82 -1.97 20.33 7.51
C PHE A 82 -2.01 18.93 6.87
N TYR A 83 -2.91 18.69 5.92
CA TYR A 83 -3.04 17.40 5.24
C TYR A 83 -1.78 17.03 4.45
N LYS A 84 -1.16 17.98 3.74
CA LYS A 84 0.11 17.72 3.04
C LYS A 84 1.21 17.33 4.02
N SER A 85 1.32 18.03 5.15
CA SER A 85 2.32 17.73 6.17
C SER A 85 2.07 16.35 6.80
N ALA A 86 0.82 16.05 7.16
CA ALA A 86 0.44 14.78 7.78
C ALA A 86 0.64 13.60 6.82
N LEU A 87 0.18 13.72 5.57
CA LEU A 87 0.37 12.68 4.54
C LEU A 87 1.84 12.55 4.14
N GLY A 88 2.61 13.64 4.13
CA GLY A 88 4.05 13.60 3.89
C GLY A 88 4.78 12.80 4.97
N LEU A 89 4.48 13.05 6.24
CA LEU A 89 5.02 12.28 7.37
C LEU A 89 4.62 10.81 7.29
N LEU A 90 3.33 10.53 7.05
CA LEU A 90 2.81 9.17 6.91
C LEU A 90 3.48 8.43 5.75
N SER A 91 3.62 9.08 4.59
CA SER A 91 4.32 8.52 3.43
C SER A 91 5.79 8.22 3.74
N GLY A 92 6.47 9.11 4.49
CA GLY A 92 7.85 8.90 4.91
C GLY A 92 7.98 7.66 5.81
N ILE A 93 7.14 7.54 6.83
CA ILE A 93 7.12 6.37 7.74
C ILE A 93 6.80 5.09 6.96
N ALA A 94 5.82 5.14 6.07
CA ALA A 94 5.44 4.01 5.23
C ALA A 94 6.57 3.58 4.28
N PHE A 95 7.27 4.54 3.65
CA PHE A 95 8.42 4.25 2.80
C PHE A 95 9.54 3.54 3.58
N TRP A 96 9.89 4.06 4.77
CA TRP A 96 10.90 3.44 5.61
C TRP A 96 10.48 2.05 6.12
N GLY A 97 9.22 1.89 6.53
CA GLY A 97 8.67 0.60 6.96
C GLY A 97 8.67 -0.44 5.85
N MET A 98 8.33 -0.03 4.62
CA MET A 98 8.38 -0.85 3.42
C MET A 98 9.82 -1.31 3.14
N MET A 99 10.78 -0.37 3.10
CA MET A 99 12.19 -0.68 2.85
C MET A 99 12.76 -1.62 3.92
N PHE A 100 12.45 -1.37 5.19
CA PHE A 100 12.87 -2.23 6.29
C PHE A 100 12.27 -3.64 6.19
N GLY A 101 10.97 -3.74 5.92
CA GLY A 101 10.27 -5.02 5.76
C GLY A 101 10.85 -5.87 4.63
N PHE A 102 11.03 -5.27 3.44
CA PHE A 102 11.64 -5.97 2.30
C PHE A 102 13.09 -6.34 2.55
N TRP A 103 13.90 -5.43 3.10
CA TRP A 103 15.30 -5.69 3.39
C TRP A 103 15.48 -6.86 4.36
N ARG A 104 14.73 -6.85 5.47
CA ARG A 104 14.82 -7.89 6.49
C ARG A 104 14.25 -9.21 5.99
N TRP A 105 13.14 -9.17 5.25
CA TRP A 105 12.60 -10.36 4.62
C TRP A 105 13.60 -11.01 3.67
N HIS A 106 14.17 -10.23 2.75
CA HIS A 106 15.07 -10.74 1.71
C HIS A 106 16.39 -11.25 2.29
N ARG A 107 16.92 -10.60 3.34
CA ARG A 107 18.24 -10.96 3.90
C ARG A 107 18.17 -12.06 4.96
N GLU A 108 17.12 -12.10 5.78
CA GLU A 108 17.08 -13.03 6.93
C GLU A 108 16.14 -14.20 6.72
N VAL A 109 14.99 -13.98 6.07
CA VAL A 109 13.96 -15.02 6.00
C VAL A 109 13.98 -15.77 4.68
N GLN A 110 14.21 -15.08 3.56
CA GLN A 110 14.30 -15.71 2.24
C GLN A 110 15.33 -16.85 2.20
N PRO A 111 16.57 -16.70 2.72
CA PRO A 111 17.56 -17.78 2.66
C PRO A 111 17.11 -19.03 3.42
N ARG A 112 16.49 -18.86 4.60
CA ARG A 112 15.99 -19.98 5.41
C ARG A 112 14.85 -20.73 4.71
N ILE A 113 13.97 -19.99 4.04
CA ILE A 113 12.88 -20.57 3.24
C ILE A 113 13.46 -21.33 2.05
N ASP A 114 14.45 -20.77 1.36
CA ASP A 114 15.07 -21.40 0.20
C ASP A 114 15.80 -22.70 0.59
N GLU A 115 16.49 -22.72 1.74
CA GLU A 115 17.08 -23.94 2.31
C GLU A 115 16.04 -25.00 2.65
N ALA A 116 14.95 -24.61 3.35
CA ALA A 116 13.88 -25.52 3.69
C ALA A 116 13.20 -26.12 2.45
N ASN A 117 12.95 -25.30 1.43
CA ASN A 117 12.37 -25.73 0.16
C ASN A 117 13.30 -26.71 -0.58
N ARG A 118 14.62 -26.46 -0.56
CA ARG A 118 15.59 -27.38 -1.15
C ARG A 118 15.57 -28.75 -0.48
N ILE A 119 15.57 -28.79 0.85
CA ILE A 119 15.51 -30.05 1.61
C ILE A 119 14.20 -30.80 1.32
N GLN A 120 13.07 -30.10 1.31
CA GLN A 120 11.77 -30.70 0.97
C GLN A 120 11.77 -31.29 -0.45
N LEU A 121 12.40 -30.60 -1.40
CA LEU A 121 12.54 -31.09 -2.77
C LEU A 121 13.43 -32.33 -2.87
N GLU A 122 14.51 -32.40 -2.10
CA GLU A 122 15.36 -33.60 -2.01
C GLU A 122 14.60 -34.79 -1.40
N ILE A 123 13.83 -34.57 -0.33
CA ILE A 123 12.97 -35.59 0.27
C ILE A 123 11.95 -36.11 -0.75
N ALA A 124 11.26 -35.21 -1.46
CA ALA A 124 10.26 -35.58 -2.46
C ALA A 124 10.87 -36.43 -3.60
N LYS A 125 12.08 -36.08 -4.05
CA LYS A 125 12.81 -36.88 -5.05
C LYS A 125 13.15 -38.28 -4.54
N LEU A 126 13.67 -38.41 -3.33
CA LEU A 126 13.99 -39.71 -2.73
C LEU A 126 12.74 -40.57 -2.53
N GLN A 127 11.61 -39.96 -2.13
CA GLN A 127 10.32 -40.65 -2.04
C GLN A 127 9.86 -41.15 -3.41
N LEU A 128 9.97 -40.33 -4.45
CA LEU A 128 9.62 -40.71 -5.81
C LEU A 128 10.48 -41.89 -6.31
N THR A 129 11.79 -41.85 -6.07
CA THR A 129 12.70 -42.95 -6.44
C THR A 129 12.37 -44.25 -5.69
N LYS A 130 12.06 -44.16 -4.39
CA LYS A 130 11.62 -45.34 -3.62
C LYS A 130 10.34 -45.95 -4.17
N LEU A 131 9.32 -45.12 -4.47
CA LEU A 131 8.06 -45.58 -5.05
C LEU A 131 8.27 -46.24 -6.42
N GLN A 132 9.12 -45.67 -7.27
CA GLN A 132 9.48 -46.30 -8.56
C GLN A 132 10.15 -47.66 -8.38
N ALA A 133 11.06 -47.77 -7.40
CA ALA A 133 11.73 -49.02 -7.08
C ALA A 133 10.82 -50.06 -6.42
N GLU A 134 9.69 -49.66 -5.80
CA GLU A 134 8.67 -50.58 -5.27
C GLU A 134 7.69 -51.07 -6.34
N ILE A 135 7.44 -50.26 -7.39
CA ILE A 135 6.56 -50.62 -8.50
C ILE A 135 7.28 -51.54 -9.51
N ALA A 136 8.54 -51.25 -9.84
CA ALA A 136 9.34 -52.05 -10.78
C ALA A 136 9.42 -53.57 -10.47
N PRO A 137 9.59 -54.04 -9.21
CA PRO A 137 9.62 -55.46 -8.91
C PRO A 137 8.24 -56.15 -8.96
N ARG A 138 7.13 -55.40 -9.01
CA ARG A 138 5.78 -55.98 -9.10
C ARG A 138 5.33 -56.33 -10.52
N GLU A 139 5.94 -55.77 -11.56
CA GLU A 139 5.63 -56.16 -12.95
C GLU A 139 6.20 -57.54 -13.33
N GLY A 140 7.25 -58.02 -12.65
CA GLY A 140 7.87 -59.32 -12.93
C GLY A 140 7.19 -60.53 -12.27
N ASP A 141 6.22 -60.32 -11.37
CA ASP A 141 5.52 -61.38 -10.63
C ASP A 141 4.09 -61.62 -11.14
N VAL A 142 3.60 -60.80 -12.07
CA VAL A 142 2.27 -60.95 -12.70
C VAL A 142 2.31 -61.91 -13.90
N ASP A 143 3.49 -62.15 -14.49
CA ASP A 143 3.68 -63.07 -15.62
C ASP A 143 4.00 -64.53 -15.20
N ARG A 144 3.86 -64.87 -13.92
CA ARG A 144 4.05 -66.23 -13.39
C ARG A 144 2.78 -66.79 -12.75
N VAL A 145 1.68 -66.84 -13.52
CA VAL A 145 0.52 -67.71 -13.23
C VAL A 145 0.03 -68.34 -14.52
#